data_AF-K2FTT4-F1
#
_entry.id   AF-K2FTT4-F1
#
_cell.length_a   1.000
_cell.length_b   1.000
_cell.length_c   1.000
_cell.angle_alpha   90.00
_cell.angle_beta   90.00
_cell.angle_gamma   90.00
#
_symmetry.space_group_name_H-M   'P 1'
#
loop_
_entity.id
_entity.type
_entity.pdbx_description
1 polymer ?
#
loop_
_entity_poly.entity_id
_entity_poly.type
_entity_poly.pdbx_seq_one_letter_code
_entity_poly.pdbx_strand_id
1 'polypeptide(L)'
;MTIEEILNQAKETWKWQDKLTLSKMIIVLWKVFWDICRWERNAPKDIKTHTDDDLKKELWNLIYCSIRFCDELGYDPEDCIRIAMDCQNKFDKTWYLNN
;
A
#
# COMPACT_ATOMS: atom_id res chain seq x y z
N MET A 1 -2.14 0.06 -16.59
CA MET A 1 -2.61 1.18 -15.77
C MET A 1 -1.42 2.06 -15.44
N THR A 2 -1.56 3.38 -15.57
CA THR A 2 -0.60 4.36 -15.09
C THR A 2 -0.82 4.66 -13.61
N ILE A 3 0.14 5.33 -12.96
CA ILE A 3 0.00 5.78 -11.57
C ILE A 3 -1.13 6.81 -11.43
N GLU A 4 -1.28 7.69 -12.42
CA GLU A 4 -2.38 8.64 -12.50
C GLU A 4 -3.75 7.94 -12.56
N GLU A 5 -3.89 6.91 -13.40
CA GLU A 5 -5.12 6.10 -13.48
C GLU A 5 -5.42 5.42 -12.15
N ILE A 6 -4.40 4.86 -11.48
CA ILE A 6 -4.55 4.26 -10.14
C ILE A 6 -5.01 5.30 -9.12
N LEU A 7 -4.40 6.48 -9.11
CA LEU A 7 -4.75 7.56 -8.19
C LEU A 7 -6.21 8.02 -8.38
N ASN A 8 -6.63 8.17 -9.63
CA ASN A 8 -7.99 8.58 -9.98
C ASN A 8 -9.02 7.53 -9.51
N GLN A 9 -8.80 6.26 -9.83
CA GLN A 9 -9.66 5.19 -9.32
C GLN A 9 -9.67 5.16 -7.79
N ALA A 10 -8.53 5.48 -7.14
CA ALA A 10 -8.41 5.47 -5.68
C ALA A 10 -9.24 6.53 -4.99
N LYS A 11 -9.25 7.73 -5.57
CA LYS A 11 -10.12 8.83 -5.14
C LYS A 11 -11.60 8.45 -5.28
N GLU A 12 -11.97 7.76 -6.36
CA GLU A 12 -13.36 7.36 -6.62
C GLU A 12 -13.86 6.24 -5.71
N THR A 13 -13.02 5.23 -5.48
CA THR A 13 -13.40 4.02 -4.73
C THR A 13 -13.57 4.34 -3.24
N TRP A 14 -12.66 5.15 -2.68
CA TRP A 14 -12.65 5.47 -1.26
C TRP A 14 -13.09 6.92 -1.07
N LYS A 15 -14.38 7.19 -1.06
CA LYS A 15 -14.93 8.55 -0.94
C LYS A 15 -14.82 9.10 0.49
N TRP A 16 -13.60 9.26 0.99
CA TRP A 16 -13.34 9.93 2.27
C TRP A 16 -13.97 11.33 2.23
N GLN A 17 -14.77 11.65 3.24
CA GLN A 17 -15.40 12.97 3.34
C GLN A 17 -14.38 14.07 3.65
N ASP A 18 -13.34 13.72 4.41
CA ASP A 18 -12.27 14.62 4.81
C ASP A 18 -10.91 14.07 4.41
N LYS A 19 -9.97 15.00 4.17
CA LYS A 19 -8.55 14.72 4.03
C LYS A 19 -8.06 13.94 5.26
N LEU A 20 -7.39 12.81 5.04
CA LEU A 20 -6.85 12.04 6.16
C LEU A 20 -5.64 12.74 6.77
N THR A 21 -5.48 12.63 8.09
CA THR A 21 -4.22 13.00 8.75
C THR A 21 -3.22 11.85 8.60
N LEU A 22 -1.92 12.13 8.71
CA LEU A 22 -0.88 11.10 8.66
C LEU A 22 -1.14 9.97 9.67
N SER A 23 -1.57 10.29 10.90
CA SER A 23 -1.91 9.28 11.91
C SER A 23 -3.06 8.37 11.46
N LYS A 24 -4.08 8.90 10.78
CA LYS A 24 -5.18 8.10 10.22
C LYS A 24 -4.69 7.23 9.06
N MET A 25 -3.83 7.76 8.19
CA MET A 25 -3.22 7.00 7.10
C MET A 25 -2.42 5.80 7.62
N ILE A 26 -1.61 6.00 8.66
CA ILE A 26 -0.85 4.92 9.31
C ILE A 26 -1.79 3.83 9.83
N ILE A 27 -2.90 4.20 10.48
CA ILE A 27 -3.90 3.23 10.95
C ILE A 27 -4.50 2.43 9.78
N VAL A 28 -4.76 3.07 8.64
CA VAL A 28 -5.29 2.39 7.44
C VAL A 28 -4.25 1.43 6.86
N LEU A 29 -3.00 1.87 6.68
CA LEU A 29 -1.91 0.99 6.22
C LEU A 29 -1.74 -0.21 7.14
N TRP A 30 -1.79 0.00 8.46
CA TRP A 30 -1.66 -1.08 9.42
C TRP A 30 -2.79 -2.11 9.30
N LYS A 31 -4.03 -1.66 9.05
CA LYS A 31 -5.16 -2.57 8.81
C LYS A 31 -4.95 -3.40 7.55
N VAL A 32 -4.59 -2.76 6.43
CA VAL A 32 -4.34 -3.46 5.16
C VAL A 32 -3.19 -4.46 5.30
N PHE A 33 -2.10 -4.05 5.95
CA PHE A 33 -0.99 -4.96 6.21
C PHE A 33 -1.40 -6.12 7.13
N TRP A 34 -2.23 -5.85 8.13
CA TRP A 34 -2.77 -6.90 9.00
C TRP A 34 -3.67 -7.89 8.24
N ASP A 35 -4.34 -7.47 7.18
CA ASP A 35 -5.11 -8.38 6.31
C ASP A 35 -4.18 -9.36 5.59
N ILE A 36 -3.05 -8.89 5.06
CA ILE A 36 -1.99 -9.74 4.49
C ILE A 36 -1.44 -10.71 5.55
N CYS A 37 -1.15 -10.23 6.76
CA CYS A 37 -0.67 -11.09 7.85
C CYS A 37 -1.70 -12.15 8.26
N ARG A 38 -3.01 -11.86 8.16
CA ARG A 38 -4.06 -12.84 8.43
C ARG A 38 -4.13 -13.91 7.35
N TRP A 39 -3.97 -13.50 6.09
CA TRP A 39 -3.89 -14.42 4.96
C TRP A 39 -2.71 -15.38 5.13
N GLU A 40 -1.50 -14.85 5.36
CA GLU A 40 -0.27 -15.64 5.51
C GLU A 40 -0.36 -16.70 6.62
N ARG A 41 -0.90 -16.33 7.78
CA ARG A 41 -1.02 -17.26 8.93
C ARG A 41 -2.22 -18.20 8.84
N ASN A 42 -2.93 -18.18 7.71
CA ASN A 42 -4.15 -18.94 7.47
C ASN A 42 -5.19 -18.82 8.61
N ALA A 43 -5.47 -17.57 9.01
CA ALA A 43 -6.38 -17.28 10.12
C ALA A 43 -7.75 -18.01 9.98
N PRO A 44 -8.23 -18.74 11.02
CA PRO A 44 -9.46 -19.54 10.95
C PRO A 44 -10.72 -18.77 10.56
N LYS A 45 -10.75 -17.46 10.85
CA LYS A 45 -11.87 -16.58 10.53
C LYS A 45 -12.06 -16.40 9.01
N ASP A 46 -10.97 -16.39 8.27
CA ASP A 46 -10.93 -15.95 6.87
C ASP A 46 -10.49 -17.11 5.92
N ILE A 47 -10.30 -18.33 6.46
CA ILE A 47 -9.82 -19.51 5.74
C ILE A 47 -10.62 -19.88 4.48
N LYS A 48 -11.91 -19.53 4.46
CA LYS A 48 -12.79 -19.81 3.30
C LYS A 48 -12.56 -18.86 2.13
N THR A 49 -11.92 -17.72 2.37
CA THR A 49 -11.65 -16.69 1.36
C THR A 49 -10.17 -16.59 1.03
N HIS A 50 -9.29 -17.34 1.69
CA HIS A 50 -7.85 -17.37 1.40
C HIS A 50 -7.55 -18.06 0.07
N THR A 51 -7.66 -17.29 -1.00
CA THR A 51 -7.24 -17.65 -2.35
C THR A 51 -6.12 -16.71 -2.79
N ASP A 52 -5.41 -17.08 -3.86
CA ASP A 52 -4.42 -16.20 -4.48
C ASP A 52 -5.04 -14.86 -4.91
N ASP A 53 -6.30 -14.86 -5.32
CA ASP A 53 -6.99 -13.64 -5.72
C ASP A 53 -7.30 -12.75 -4.52
N ASP A 54 -7.56 -13.32 -3.34
CA ASP A 54 -7.70 -12.56 -2.11
C ASP A 54 -6.38 -11.90 -1.68
N LEU A 55 -5.26 -12.62 -1.79
CA LEU A 55 -3.94 -12.02 -1.54
C LEU A 55 -3.62 -10.91 -2.54
N LYS A 56 -3.88 -11.12 -3.84
CA LYS A 56 -3.71 -10.07 -4.87
C LYS A 56 -4.54 -8.84 -4.54
N LYS A 57 -5.77 -9.01 -4.06
CA LYS A 57 -6.65 -7.93 -3.61
C LYS A 57 -6.05 -7.18 -2.42
N GLU A 58 -5.47 -7.87 -1.42
CA GLU A 58 -4.83 -7.17 -0.29
C GLU A 58 -3.53 -6.45 -0.68
N LEU A 59 -2.73 -7.03 -1.58
CA LEU A 59 -1.57 -6.35 -2.16
C LEU A 59 -2.00 -5.11 -2.98
N TRP A 60 -3.09 -5.24 -3.72
CA TRP A 60 -3.69 -4.12 -4.43
C TRP A 60 -4.11 -3.02 -3.45
N ASN A 61 -4.80 -3.35 -2.35
CA ASN A 61 -5.16 -2.39 -1.31
C ASN A 61 -3.94 -1.62 -0.77
N LEU A 62 -2.81 -2.31 -0.59
CA LEU A 62 -1.57 -1.69 -0.10
C LEU A 62 -0.97 -0.70 -1.12
N ILE A 63 -0.88 -1.09 -2.39
CA ILE A 63 -0.41 -0.24 -3.49
C ILE A 63 -1.30 1.01 -3.59
N TYR A 64 -2.61 0.78 -3.55
CA TYR A 64 -3.63 1.79 -3.74
C TYR A 64 -3.64 2.83 -2.63
N CYS A 65 -3.60 2.38 -1.37
CA CYS A 65 -3.48 3.27 -0.21
C CYS A 65 -2.19 4.09 -0.30
N SER A 66 -1.07 3.47 -0.66
CA SER A 66 0.23 4.13 -0.73
C SER A 66 0.25 5.26 -1.76
N ILE A 67 -0.21 5.00 -2.99
CA ILE A 67 -0.30 6.02 -4.06
C ILE A 67 -1.22 7.16 -3.64
N ARG A 68 -2.38 6.84 -3.08
CA ARG A 68 -3.31 7.88 -2.63
C ARG A 68 -2.72 8.73 -1.50
N PHE A 69 -2.00 8.12 -0.55
CA PHE A 69 -1.45 8.86 0.58
C PHE A 69 -0.33 9.81 0.17
N CYS A 70 0.40 9.55 -0.91
CA CYS A 70 1.27 10.55 -1.52
C CYS A 70 0.47 11.83 -1.87
N ASP A 71 -0.61 11.70 -2.64
CA ASP A 71 -1.46 12.83 -3.05
C ASP A 71 -2.11 13.54 -1.86
N GLU A 72 -2.64 12.78 -0.89
CA GLU A 72 -3.19 13.33 0.35
C GLU A 72 -2.11 14.06 1.18
N LEU A 73 -0.83 13.69 1.10
CA LEU A 73 0.24 14.44 1.76
C LEU A 73 0.75 15.63 0.92
N GLY A 74 0.25 15.81 -0.30
CA GLY A 74 0.67 16.87 -1.22
C GLY A 74 1.92 16.51 -2.03
N TYR A 75 2.20 15.22 -2.20
CA TYR A 75 3.33 14.71 -2.98
C TYR A 75 2.85 14.04 -4.26
N ASP A 76 3.60 14.20 -5.34
CA ASP A 76 3.43 13.41 -6.56
C ASP A 76 3.96 11.98 -6.33
N PRO A 77 3.13 10.93 -6.52
CA PRO A 77 3.59 9.56 -6.33
C PRO A 77 4.74 9.15 -7.27
N GLU A 78 4.80 9.68 -8.50
CA GLU A 78 5.88 9.35 -9.44
C GLU A 78 7.23 9.91 -8.93
N ASP A 79 7.24 11.14 -8.45
CA ASP A 79 8.41 11.74 -7.78
C ASP A 79 8.83 10.95 -6.53
N CYS A 80 7.89 10.51 -5.70
CA CYS A 80 8.20 9.66 -4.54
C CYS A 80 8.90 8.35 -4.97
N ILE A 81 8.41 7.69 -6.02
CA ILE A 81 9.00 6.46 -6.55
C ILE A 81 10.40 6.72 -7.09
N ARG A 82 10.60 7.78 -7.86
CA ARG A 82 11.91 8.16 -8.40
C ARG A 82 12.93 8.36 -7.29
N ILE A 83 12.59 9.13 -6.24
CA ILE A 83 13.45 9.35 -5.08
C ILE A 83 13.77 8.03 -4.37
N ALA A 84 12.76 7.18 -4.16
CA ALA A 84 12.96 5.87 -3.52
C ALA A 84 13.89 4.96 -4.34
N MET A 85 13.75 4.93 -5.67
CA MET A 85 14.63 4.17 -6.56
C MET A 85 16.08 4.65 -6.50
N ASP A 86 16.28 5.97 -6.53
CA ASP A 86 17.62 6.57 -6.40
C ASP A 86 18.28 6.19 -5.06
N CYS A 87 17.51 6.19 -3.97
CA CYS A 87 17.98 5.73 -2.66
C CYS A 87 18.32 4.24 -2.67
N GLN A 88 17.45 3.39 -3.22
CA GLN A 88 17.64 1.94 -3.28
C GLN A 88 18.81 1.53 -4.18
N ASN A 89 19.12 2.29 -5.22
CA ASN A 89 20.29 2.04 -6.08
C ASN A 89 21.60 2.41 -5.41
N LYS A 90 21.57 3.33 -4.44
CA LYS A 90 22.74 3.72 -3.64
C LYS A 90 22.93 2.87 -2.39
N PHE A 91 21.89 2.15 -1.97
CA PHE A 91 21.90 1.33 -0.77
C PHE A 91 22.48 -0.08 -1.04
N ASP A 92 23.32 -0.58 -0.13
CA ASP A 92 23.84 -1.95 -0.22
C ASP A 92 22.75 -2.95 0.20
N LYS A 93 22.20 -3.63 -0.81
CA LYS A 93 21.08 -4.57 -0.65
C LYS A 93 21.47 -5.85 0.09
N THR A 94 22.76 -6.15 0.25
CA THR A 94 23.19 -7.32 1.03
C THR A 94 22.81 -7.21 2.51
N TRP A 95 22.53 -6.00 2.99
CA TRP A 95 22.08 -5.76 4.37
C TRP A 95 20.78 -6.50 4.74
N TYR A 96 19.81 -6.58 3.82
CA TYR A 96 18.52 -7.27 4.03
C TYR A 96 18.60 -8.80 4.08
N LEU A 97 19.66 -9.39 3.55
CA LEU A 97 19.86 -10.85 3.59
C LEU A 97 20.64 -11.29 4.82
N ASN A 98 21.30 -10.32 5.49
CA ASN A 98 22.20 -10.57 6.60
C ASN A 98 21.61 -10.13 7.95
N ASN A 99 20.42 -9.51 7.97
CA ASN A 99 19.69 -9.07 9.16
C ASN A 99 18.19 -9.31 8.96
#